data_AF-A0A821V4R3-F1
#
_entry.id   AF-A0A821V4R3-F1
#
_cell.length_a   1.000
_cell.length_b   1.000
_cell.length_c   1.000
_cell.angle_alpha   90.00
_cell.angle_beta   90.00
_cell.angle_gamma   90.00
#
_symmetry.space_group_name_H-M   'P 1'
#
loop_
_entity.id
_entity.type
_entity.pdbx_description
1 polymer ?
#
loop_
_entity_poly.entity_id
_entity_poly.type
_entity_poly.pdbx_seq_one_letter_code
_entity_poly.pdbx_strand_id
1 'polypeptide(L)'
;MIKSDETRTKRIMPIDFSNTGVVQPCTTWSDGLHQFLQIKHGLKMTALTVTTNYLSNIGLFIRYGKNIFGLTGTIGSKDTQNLLDLIYHVDTIIIPPLKQKRYIQLEPILAENDDQWLKTIVSEMISNARHQR
;
A
#
# COMPACT_ATOMS: atom_id res chain seq x y z
N MET A 1 2.47 30.41 -4.66
CA MET A 1 1.79 31.17 -3.59
C MET A 1 2.27 30.70 -2.23
N ILE A 2 2.34 31.59 -1.23
CA ILE A 2 2.68 31.22 0.15
C ILE A 2 1.36 31.03 0.91
N LYS A 3 1.13 29.83 1.46
CA LYS A 3 -0.02 29.53 2.33
C LYS A 3 0.43 28.79 3.58
N SER A 4 -0.36 28.91 4.64
CA SER A 4 -0.22 28.09 5.83
C SER A 4 -0.73 26.69 5.54
N ASP A 5 0.10 25.68 5.79
CA ASP A 5 -0.27 24.27 5.72
C ASP A 5 -1.10 23.86 6.96
N GLU A 6 -1.65 22.65 6.97
CA GLU A 6 -2.41 22.05 8.09
C GLU A 6 -1.64 22.11 9.42
N THR A 7 -0.31 22.09 9.33
CA THR A 7 0.64 22.22 10.45
C THR A 7 0.90 23.67 10.90
N ARG A 8 0.12 24.66 10.41
CA ARG A 8 0.33 26.11 10.57
C ARG A 8 1.70 26.63 10.09
N THR A 9 2.45 25.85 9.32
CA THR A 9 3.74 26.26 8.76
C THR A 9 3.52 26.97 7.41
N LYS A 10 4.19 28.11 7.20
CA LYS A 10 4.16 28.80 5.90
C LYS A 10 4.97 28.01 4.88
N ARG A 11 4.36 27.63 3.76
CA ARG A 11 5.00 26.90 2.66
C ARG A 11 4.73 27.57 1.33
N ILE A 12 5.66 27.41 0.39
CA ILE A 12 5.44 27.82 -1.00
C ILE A 12 4.83 26.66 -1.78
N MET A 13 3.77 26.95 -2.54
CA MET A 13 3.02 25.97 -3.31
C MET A 13 2.85 26.46 -4.76
N PRO A 14 3.08 25.60 -5.76
CA PRO A 14 2.70 25.88 -7.14
C PRO A 14 1.20 26.15 -7.29
N ILE A 15 0.87 27.00 -8.26
CA ILE A 15 -0.50 27.22 -8.72
C ILE A 15 -0.50 26.94 -10.20
N ASP A 16 -1.47 26.16 -10.65
CA ASP A 16 -1.79 26.02 -12.06
C ASP A 16 -2.49 27.29 -12.55
N PHE A 17 -1.71 28.35 -12.80
CA PHE A 17 -2.26 29.67 -13.13
C PHE A 17 -2.91 29.69 -14.52
N SER A 18 -2.39 28.92 -15.46
CA SER A 18 -2.80 28.96 -16.87
C SER A 18 -4.14 28.26 -17.14
N ASN A 19 -4.51 27.27 -16.34
CA ASN A 19 -5.75 26.51 -16.56
C ASN A 19 -6.76 26.71 -15.43
N THR A 20 -6.47 26.23 -14.22
CA THR A 20 -7.52 26.03 -13.20
C THR A 20 -7.45 27.02 -12.03
N GLY A 21 -6.32 27.70 -11.83
CA GLY A 21 -6.04 28.48 -10.62
C GLY A 21 -5.90 27.64 -9.35
N VAL A 22 -5.89 26.30 -9.46
CA VAL A 22 -5.82 25.39 -8.31
C VAL A 22 -4.41 25.35 -7.74
N VAL A 23 -4.33 25.33 -6.42
CA VAL A 23 -3.08 25.17 -5.66
C VAL A 23 -2.67 23.71 -5.66
N GLN A 24 -1.40 23.42 -5.95
CA GLN A 24 -0.86 22.07 -5.99
C GLN A 24 0.07 21.82 -4.78
N PRO A 25 -0.46 21.46 -3.59
CA PRO A 25 0.34 21.35 -2.36
C PRO A 25 1.36 20.20 -2.39
N CYS A 26 1.11 19.16 -3.19
CA CYS A 26 1.97 17.98 -3.32
C CYS A 26 3.00 18.10 -4.45
N THR A 27 3.14 19.30 -5.04
CA THR A 27 4.02 19.53 -6.19
C THR A 27 5.16 20.45 -5.80
N THR A 28 6.37 20.08 -6.21
CA THR A 28 7.58 20.89 -6.04
C THR A 28 8.12 21.28 -7.42
N TRP A 29 8.80 22.42 -7.50
CA TRP A 29 9.56 22.78 -8.70
C TRP A 29 10.89 22.03 -8.69
N SER A 30 11.34 21.56 -9.85
CA SER A 30 12.59 20.84 -10.03
C SER A 30 13.83 21.76 -9.96
N ASP A 31 15.01 21.16 -10.10
CA ASP A 31 16.30 21.86 -10.32
C ASP A 31 16.67 22.88 -9.24
N GLY A 32 16.24 22.63 -8.01
CA GLY A 32 16.49 23.51 -6.87
C GLY A 32 15.66 24.79 -6.86
N LEU A 33 14.77 25.02 -7.83
CA LEU A 33 13.94 26.23 -7.91
C LEU A 33 13.02 26.34 -6.68
N HIS A 34 12.47 25.22 -6.22
CA HIS A 34 11.61 25.21 -5.04
C HIS A 34 12.38 25.66 -3.80
N GLN A 35 13.61 25.18 -3.60
CA GLN A 35 14.49 25.57 -2.50
C GLN A 35 14.95 27.02 -2.63
N PHE A 36 15.28 27.47 -3.84
CA PHE A 36 15.64 28.87 -4.09
C PHE A 36 14.51 29.82 -3.67
N LEU A 37 13.26 29.49 -4.04
CA LEU A 37 12.11 30.28 -3.64
C LEU A 37 11.85 30.22 -2.14
N GLN A 38 12.05 29.07 -1.49
CA GLN A 38 11.97 28.96 -0.03
C GLN A 38 12.98 29.88 0.65
N ILE A 39 14.24 29.90 0.19
CA ILE A 39 15.30 30.77 0.71
C ILE A 39 14.94 32.25 0.48
N LYS A 40 14.55 32.61 -0.76
CA LYS A 40 14.15 33.97 -1.13
C LYS A 40 13.03 34.52 -0.23
N HIS A 41 12.11 33.66 0.19
CA HIS A 41 10.97 34.04 1.03
C HIS A 41 11.16 33.77 2.52
N GLY A 42 12.37 33.40 2.97
CA GLY A 42 12.69 33.15 4.38
C GLY A 42 11.90 31.98 4.98
N LEU A 43 11.52 31.01 4.17
CA LEU A 43 10.76 29.83 4.57
C LEU A 43 11.70 28.70 5.01
N LYS A 44 11.17 27.74 5.80
CA LYS A 44 11.90 26.53 6.16
C LYS A 44 12.27 25.76 4.88
N MET A 45 13.57 25.56 4.68
CA MET A 45 14.07 24.80 3.53
C MET A 45 13.69 23.33 3.64
N THR A 46 13.18 22.77 2.55
CA THR A 46 12.91 21.32 2.43
C THR A 46 14.11 20.64 1.81
N ALA A 47 14.54 19.52 2.39
CA ALA A 47 15.63 18.72 1.83
C ALA A 47 15.26 18.23 0.42
N LEU A 48 16.23 18.27 -0.49
CA LEU A 48 16.09 17.65 -1.81
C LEU A 48 16.14 16.13 -1.65
N THR A 49 15.08 15.45 -2.02
CA THR A 49 15.10 13.99 -2.18
C THR A 49 15.61 13.69 -3.58
N VAL A 50 16.84 13.18 -3.69
CA VAL A 50 17.41 12.73 -4.96
C VAL A 50 17.27 11.20 -5.00
N THR A 51 16.25 10.71 -5.71
CA THR A 51 16.13 9.29 -6.01
C THR A 51 17.14 8.95 -7.11
N THR A 52 18.30 8.42 -6.73
CA THR A 52 19.38 8.08 -7.68
C THR A 52 19.12 6.78 -8.43
N ASN A 53 18.40 5.84 -7.79
CA ASN A 53 18.00 4.58 -8.40
C ASN A 53 16.64 4.16 -7.86
N TYR A 54 15.81 3.66 -8.76
CA TYR A 54 14.53 3.04 -8.43
C TYR A 54 14.35 1.80 -9.30
N LEU A 55 14.05 0.67 -8.66
CA LEU A 55 13.68 -0.56 -9.33
C LEU A 55 12.48 -1.15 -8.60
N SER A 56 11.36 -1.30 -9.30
CA SER A 56 10.17 -1.94 -8.74
C SER A 56 10.41 -3.43 -8.51
N ASN A 57 9.62 -4.05 -7.63
CA ASN A 57 9.69 -5.49 -7.42
C ASN A 57 9.48 -6.27 -8.72
N ILE A 58 8.52 -5.84 -9.55
CA ILE A 58 8.29 -6.42 -10.88
C ILE A 58 9.57 -6.33 -11.73
N GLY A 59 10.15 -5.12 -11.83
CA GLY A 59 11.37 -4.89 -12.61
C GLY A 59 12.60 -5.63 -12.07
N LEU A 60 12.65 -5.93 -10.76
CA LEU A 60 13.68 -6.75 -10.16
C LEU A 60 13.51 -8.23 -10.54
N PHE A 61 12.30 -8.79 -10.38
CA PHE A 61 12.06 -10.20 -10.62
C PHE A 61 12.16 -10.60 -12.09
N ILE A 62 11.68 -9.77 -13.02
CA ILE A 62 11.78 -10.04 -14.46
C ILE A 62 13.24 -10.22 -14.91
N ARG A 63 14.22 -9.60 -14.24
CA ARG A 63 15.65 -9.76 -14.57
C ARG A 63 16.18 -11.17 -14.34
N TYR A 64 15.53 -11.97 -13.50
CA TYR A 64 15.88 -13.38 -13.30
C TYR A 64 15.42 -14.26 -14.46
N GLY A 65 14.60 -13.72 -15.38
CA GLY A 65 14.11 -14.44 -16.55
C GLY A 65 13.36 -15.70 -16.15
N LYS A 66 13.85 -16.86 -16.61
CA LYS A 66 13.25 -18.17 -16.32
C LYS A 66 13.59 -18.72 -14.93
N ASN A 67 14.45 -18.04 -14.17
CA ASN A 67 14.92 -18.50 -12.85
C ASN A 67 14.09 -17.88 -11.71
N ILE A 68 12.77 -17.88 -11.85
CA ILE A 68 11.84 -17.37 -10.83
C ILE A 68 11.10 -18.57 -10.24
N PHE A 69 11.28 -18.79 -8.94
CA PHE A 69 10.60 -19.83 -8.19
C PHE A 69 10.01 -19.23 -6.92
N GLY A 70 8.81 -19.66 -6.56
CA GLY A 70 8.11 -19.17 -5.38
C GLY A 70 7.29 -20.27 -4.73
N LEU A 71 7.23 -20.25 -3.41
CA LEU A 71 6.39 -21.14 -2.62
C LEU A 71 5.43 -20.28 -1.79
N THR A 72 4.15 -20.63 -1.83
CA THR A 72 3.13 -19.95 -1.04
C THR A 72 2.10 -20.96 -0.55
N GLY A 73 1.58 -20.75 0.66
CA GLY A 73 0.42 -21.49 1.16
C GLY A 73 -0.89 -21.06 0.48
N THR A 74 -0.89 -19.88 -0.16
CA THR A 74 -2.04 -19.28 -0.82
C THR A 74 -1.61 -18.62 -2.12
N ILE A 75 -1.97 -19.22 -3.25
CA ILE A 75 -1.72 -18.63 -4.58
C ILE A 75 -2.83 -17.66 -5.01
N GLY A 76 -4.03 -17.77 -4.41
CA GLY A 76 -5.20 -16.94 -4.72
C GLY A 76 -6.11 -17.54 -5.79
N SER A 77 -6.99 -16.68 -6.33
CA SER A 77 -7.96 -17.03 -7.37
C SER A 77 -7.29 -17.35 -8.70
N LYS A 78 -8.05 -17.86 -9.67
CA LYS A 78 -7.54 -18.11 -11.02
C LYS A 78 -7.05 -16.82 -11.69
N ASP A 79 -7.71 -15.69 -11.45
CA ASP A 79 -7.28 -14.38 -11.96
C ASP A 79 -5.92 -13.97 -11.40
N THR A 80 -5.67 -14.25 -10.12
CA THR A 80 -4.38 -13.97 -9.48
C THR A 80 -3.28 -14.83 -10.11
N GLN A 81 -3.56 -16.12 -10.36
CA GLN A 81 -2.62 -17.02 -11.04
C GLN A 81 -2.32 -16.55 -12.47
N ASN A 82 -3.35 -16.15 -13.22
CA ASN A 82 -3.19 -15.65 -14.58
C ASN A 82 -2.39 -14.34 -14.61
N LEU A 83 -2.55 -13.47 -13.61
CA LEU A 83 -1.75 -12.26 -13.47
C LEU A 83 -0.26 -12.58 -13.23
N LEU A 84 0.03 -13.58 -12.41
CA LEU A 84 1.41 -14.03 -12.16
C LEU A 84 2.06 -14.58 -13.43
N ASP A 85 1.33 -15.40 -14.20
CA ASP A 85 1.80 -15.90 -15.49
C ASP A 85 2.03 -14.76 -16.49
N LEU A 86 1.11 -13.79 -16.57
CA LEU A 86 1.24 -12.64 -17.46
C LEU A 86 2.46 -11.76 -17.15
N ILE A 87 2.75 -11.52 -15.87
CA ILE A 87 3.83 -10.61 -15.45
C ILE A 87 5.18 -11.31 -15.37
N TYR A 88 5.21 -12.55 -14.86
CA TYR A 88 6.45 -13.25 -14.52
C TYR A 88 6.70 -14.51 -15.36
N HIS A 89 5.74 -14.93 -16.19
CA HIS A 89 5.83 -16.15 -17.01
C HIS A 89 6.13 -17.40 -16.18
N VAL A 90 5.39 -17.54 -15.07
CA VAL A 90 5.54 -18.64 -14.12
C VAL A 90 4.28 -19.49 -14.09
N ASP A 91 4.48 -20.81 -14.10
CA ASP A 91 3.41 -21.78 -13.87
C ASP A 91 3.13 -21.96 -12.38
N THR A 92 1.88 -22.28 -12.05
CA THR A 92 1.45 -22.55 -10.68
C THR A 92 0.99 -24.00 -10.52
N ILE A 93 1.48 -24.68 -9.49
CA ILE A 93 1.08 -26.04 -9.15
C ILE A 93 0.61 -26.14 -7.70
N ILE A 94 -0.34 -27.02 -7.41
CA ILE A 94 -0.81 -27.31 -6.05
C ILE A 94 -0.10 -28.57 -5.56
N ILE A 95 0.73 -28.42 -4.54
CA ILE A 95 1.42 -29.55 -3.89
C ILE A 95 0.48 -30.16 -2.84
N PRO A 96 0.18 -31.48 -2.90
CA PRO A 96 -0.67 -32.13 -1.90
C PRO A 96 -0.08 -32.05 -0.49
N PRO A 97 -0.90 -31.80 0.55
CA PRO A 97 -0.42 -31.74 1.92
C PRO A 97 -0.09 -33.14 2.45
N LEU A 98 0.97 -33.25 3.27
CA LEU A 98 1.35 -34.51 3.91
C LEU A 98 0.29 -35.02 4.91
N LYS A 99 -0.41 -34.11 5.60
CA LYS A 99 -1.41 -34.44 6.63
C LYS A 99 -2.76 -33.81 6.29
N GLN A 100 -3.83 -34.50 6.65
CA GLN A 100 -5.18 -33.99 6.53
C GLN A 100 -5.40 -32.78 7.46
N LYS A 101 -6.18 -31.81 6.97
CA LYS A 101 -6.57 -30.63 7.73
C LYS A 101 -7.48 -31.04 8.88
N ARG A 102 -7.21 -30.54 10.09
CA ARG A 102 -7.99 -30.80 11.30
C ARG A 102 -8.85 -29.62 11.74
N TYR A 103 -8.83 -28.53 10.97
CA TYR A 103 -9.62 -27.33 11.26
C TYR A 103 -10.94 -27.38 10.49
N ILE A 104 -11.97 -26.75 11.06
CA ILE A 104 -13.26 -26.51 10.41
C ILE A 104 -13.30 -25.02 10.06
N GLN A 105 -13.67 -24.71 8.83
CA GLN A 105 -13.90 -23.33 8.40
C GLN A 105 -15.35 -22.96 8.73
N LEU A 106 -15.53 -21.95 9.58
CA LEU A 106 -16.85 -21.42 9.93
C LEU A 106 -17.29 -20.38 8.90
N GLU A 107 -18.60 -20.25 8.72
CA GLU A 107 -19.19 -19.23 7.85
C GLU A 107 -19.00 -17.83 8.45
N PRO A 108 -18.83 -16.79 7.61
CA PRO A 108 -18.66 -15.43 8.09
C PRO A 108 -19.96 -14.90 8.70
N ILE A 109 -19.84 -14.22 9.84
CA ILE A 109 -20.95 -13.53 10.51
C ILE A 109 -20.93 -12.07 10.06
N LEU A 110 -21.99 -11.61 9.41
CA LEU A 110 -22.15 -10.23 8.99
C LEU A 110 -22.76 -9.39 10.12
N ALA A 111 -22.24 -8.18 10.32
CA ALA A 111 -22.75 -7.21 11.28
C ALA A 111 -23.10 -5.90 10.55
N GLU A 112 -24.10 -5.17 11.03
CA GLU A 112 -24.61 -3.97 10.36
C GLU A 112 -23.71 -2.75 10.57
N ASN A 113 -22.97 -2.72 11.67
CA ASN A 113 -22.08 -1.62 12.04
C ASN A 113 -20.91 -2.11 12.91
N ASP A 114 -19.88 -1.26 13.04
CA ASP A 114 -18.66 -1.57 13.78
C ASP A 114 -18.91 -1.89 15.26
N ASP A 115 -19.87 -1.20 15.89
CA ASP A 115 -20.21 -1.43 17.30
C ASP A 115 -20.81 -2.82 17.53
N GLN A 116 -21.72 -3.25 16.65
CA GLN A 116 -22.31 -4.59 16.69
C GLN A 116 -21.27 -5.65 16.35
N TRP A 117 -20.42 -5.40 15.35
CA TRP A 117 -19.31 -6.28 14.98
C TRP A 117 -18.38 -6.56 16.16
N LEU A 118 -17.94 -5.50 16.87
CA LEU A 118 -17.10 -5.63 18.06
C LEU A 118 -17.81 -6.41 19.18
N LYS A 119 -19.10 -6.11 19.44
CA LYS A 119 -19.88 -6.83 20.45
C LYS A 119 -19.99 -8.32 20.13
N THR A 120 -20.25 -8.67 18.87
CA THR A 120 -20.34 -10.07 18.41
C THR A 120 -19.01 -10.80 18.59
N ILE A 121 -17.88 -10.17 18.24
CA ILE A 121 -16.55 -10.74 18.48
C ILE A 121 -16.33 -11.02 19.96
N VAL A 122 -16.61 -10.04 20.82
CA VAL A 122 -16.41 -10.18 22.28
C VAL A 122 -17.29 -11.31 22.83
N SER A 123 -18.56 -11.40 22.42
CA SER A 123 -19.45 -12.49 22.87
C SER A 123 -18.96 -13.86 22.42
N GLU A 124 -18.49 -13.99 21.18
CA GLU A 124 -17.96 -15.25 20.64
C GLU A 124 -16.66 -15.67 21.34
N MET A 125 -15.76 -14.72 21.62
CA MET A 125 -14.54 -15.00 22.36
C MET A 125 -14.84 -15.51 23.77
N ILE A 126 -15.78 -14.88 24.49
CA ILE A 126 -16.18 -15.30 25.84
C ILE A 126 -16.83 -16.68 25.80
N SER A 127 -17.71 -16.94 24.83
CA SER A 127 -18.35 -18.24 24.64
C SER A 127 -17.31 -19.34 24.42
N ASN A 128 -16.39 -19.15 23.46
CA ASN A 128 -15.35 -20.12 23.15
C ASN A 128 -14.39 -20.38 24.32
N ALA A 129 -14.00 -19.34 25.06
CA ALA A 129 -13.14 -19.48 26.23
C ALA A 129 -13.80 -20.31 27.36
N ARG A 130 -15.13 -20.27 27.47
CA ARG A 130 -15.89 -21.08 28.45
C ARG A 130 -16.03 -22.54 28.01
N HIS A 131 -16.12 -22.81 26.70
CA HIS A 131 -16.25 -24.18 26.16
C HIS A 131 -14.92 -24.96 26.13
N GLN A 132 -13.76 -24.28 26.23
CA GLN A 132 -12.44 -24.92 26.26
C GLN A 132 -11.93 -25.26 27.67
N ARG A 133 -12.75 -25.07 28.72
CA ARG A 133 -12.51 -25.59 30.08
C ARG A 133 -13.33 -26.84 30.31
#